data_AF-A0AAD6VRT8-F1
#
_entry.id   AF-A0AAD6VRT8-F1
#
_cell.length_a   1.000
_cell.length_b   1.000
_cell.length_c   1.000
_cell.angle_alpha   90.00
_cell.angle_beta   90.00
_cell.angle_gamma   90.00
#
_symmetry.space_group_name_H-M   'P 1'
#
loop_
_entity.id
_entity.type
_entity.pdbx_description
1 polymer ?
#
loop_
_entity_poly.entity_id
_entity_poly.type
_entity_poly.pdbx_seq_one_letter_code
_entity_poly.pdbx_strand_id
1 'polypeptide(L)'
;MASLYTSNLLALLALFFLQVHASPANSPRSLPARHSEPFICPVADIERTHCLDPRDCLYPNPDSCTSFIQCFVNADGMTGTPITRPCAGLLEWNDNLKVCIFSELSTCPHRG
;
A
#
# COMPACT_ATOMS: atom_id res chain seq x y z
N MET A 1 -60.96 -42.42 20.19
CA MET A 1 -61.96 -41.49 19.61
C MET A 1 -61.27 -40.16 19.31
N ALA A 2 -61.42 -39.69 18.06
CA ALA A 2 -61.13 -38.37 17.47
C ALA A 2 -59.90 -37.56 17.95
N SER A 3 -58.84 -37.39 17.16
CA SER A 3 -58.74 -36.56 15.94
C SER A 3 -58.94 -35.06 16.21
N LEU A 4 -57.87 -34.28 15.98
CA LEU A 4 -57.88 -32.95 15.35
C LEU A 4 -56.42 -32.61 14.93
N TYR A 5 -55.96 -33.33 13.91
CA TYR A 5 -54.98 -32.82 12.96
C TYR A 5 -55.69 -31.77 12.11
N THR A 6 -55.27 -30.50 12.19
CA THR A 6 -55.24 -29.56 11.05
C THR A 6 -54.71 -28.22 11.55
N SER A 7 -53.50 -27.85 11.12
CA SER A 7 -53.05 -26.47 10.85
C SER A 7 -51.56 -26.36 11.12
N ASN A 8 -50.74 -26.98 10.27
CA ASN A 8 -49.33 -26.58 10.07
C ASN A 8 -48.75 -27.22 8.79
N LEU A 9 -49.57 -27.37 7.74
CA LEU A 9 -49.14 -27.96 6.45
C LEU A 9 -49.15 -26.94 5.29
N LEU A 10 -49.22 -25.65 5.57
CA LEU A 10 -49.01 -24.60 4.56
C LEU A 10 -47.72 -23.80 4.74
N ALA A 11 -47.02 -23.93 5.87
CA ALA A 11 -45.78 -23.18 6.10
C ALA A 11 -44.52 -23.85 5.51
N LEU A 12 -44.58 -25.14 5.15
CA LEU A 12 -43.39 -25.90 4.75
C LEU A 12 -43.12 -25.92 3.23
N LEU A 13 -44.03 -25.43 2.39
CA LEU A 13 -43.85 -25.42 0.93
C LEU A 13 -43.33 -24.08 0.37
N ALA A 14 -43.18 -23.05 1.19
CA ALA A 14 -42.73 -21.71 0.76
C ALA A 14 -41.22 -21.47 0.90
N LEU A 15 -40.43 -22.44 1.38
CA LEU A 15 -38.98 -22.25 1.58
C LEU A 15 -38.10 -22.92 0.51
N PHE A 16 -38.67 -23.66 -0.44
CA PHE A 16 -37.88 -24.44 -1.41
C PHE A 16 -37.67 -23.77 -2.78
N PHE A 17 -38.11 -22.51 -3.01
CA PHE A 17 -38.08 -21.88 -4.33
C PHE A 17 -37.18 -20.64 -4.49
N LEU A 18 -36.33 -20.29 -3.52
CA LEU A 18 -35.52 -19.06 -3.59
C LEU A 18 -34.00 -19.27 -3.53
N GLN A 19 -33.46 -20.45 -3.89
CA GLN A 19 -32.00 -20.63 -3.97
C GLN A 19 -31.45 -21.10 -5.32
N VAL A 20 -32.17 -20.87 -6.42
CA VAL A 20 -31.57 -20.94 -7.77
C VAL A 20 -30.95 -19.57 -8.11
N HIS A 21 -29.82 -19.25 -7.47
CA HIS A 21 -28.96 -18.13 -7.90
C HIS A 21 -27.68 -18.75 -8.41
N ALA A 22 -27.54 -18.63 -9.73
CA ALA A 22 -26.35 -18.64 -10.54
C ALA A 22 -24.98 -18.83 -9.83
N SER A 23 -24.20 -19.73 -10.45
CA SER A 23 -22.78 -20.02 -10.24
C SER A 23 -21.90 -18.83 -9.84
N PRO A 24 -20.89 -19.01 -8.96
CA PRO A 24 -19.77 -18.09 -8.93
C PRO A 24 -19.00 -18.27 -10.25
N ALA A 25 -19.04 -17.24 -11.09
CA ALA A 25 -18.16 -17.12 -12.23
C ALA A 25 -16.71 -17.32 -11.77
N ASN A 26 -15.97 -18.16 -12.50
CA ASN A 26 -14.52 -18.17 -12.46
C ASN A 26 -14.01 -16.75 -12.73
N SER A 27 -13.69 -16.03 -11.67
CA SER A 27 -13.00 -14.75 -11.79
C SER A 27 -11.59 -15.08 -12.25
N PRO A 28 -11.11 -14.55 -13.39
CA PRO A 28 -9.68 -14.59 -13.66
C PRO A 28 -8.99 -13.92 -12.48
N ARG A 29 -8.01 -14.62 -11.88
CA ARG A 29 -7.08 -14.00 -10.94
C ARG A 29 -6.31 -12.95 -11.74
N SER A 30 -6.86 -11.73 -11.81
CA SER A 30 -6.02 -10.56 -11.97
C SER A 30 -5.09 -10.57 -10.77
N LEU A 31 -3.79 -10.82 -10.99
CA LEU A 31 -2.79 -10.41 -10.00
C LEU A 31 -3.13 -8.95 -9.68
N PRO A 32 -3.34 -8.58 -8.42
CA PRO A 32 -3.46 -7.17 -8.10
C PRO A 32 -2.20 -6.52 -8.65
N ALA A 33 -2.37 -5.59 -9.60
CA ALA A 33 -1.33 -4.61 -9.85
C ALA A 33 -0.91 -4.12 -8.47
N ARG A 34 0.37 -4.21 -8.11
CA ARG A 34 0.87 -3.73 -6.82
C ARG A 34 0.42 -2.27 -6.71
N HIS A 35 -0.68 -2.04 -6.00
CA HIS A 35 -1.06 -0.73 -5.57
C HIS A 35 -0.08 -0.48 -4.43
N SER A 36 1.06 0.12 -4.76
CA SER A 36 1.97 0.63 -3.74
C SER A 36 1.17 1.65 -2.96
N GLU A 37 0.84 1.32 -1.72
CA GLU A 37 0.30 2.29 -0.78
C GLU A 37 1.18 3.55 -0.82
N PRO A 38 0.60 4.76 -0.76
CA PRO A 38 1.38 5.98 -0.75
C PRO A 38 2.43 5.93 0.37
N PHE A 39 3.68 6.27 0.04
CA PHE A 39 4.71 6.42 1.05
C PHE A 39 4.28 7.49 2.06
N ILE A 40 4.42 7.21 3.36
CA ILE A 40 4.14 8.15 4.45
C ILE A 40 5.45 8.51 5.14
N CYS A 41 5.68 9.80 5.35
CA CYS A 41 6.87 10.28 6.06
C CYS A 41 6.91 9.73 7.50
N PRO A 42 8.02 9.11 7.93
CA PRO A 42 8.17 8.63 9.30
C PRO A 42 8.11 9.79 10.31
N VAL A 43 7.04 9.82 11.13
CA VAL A 43 6.84 10.84 12.16
C VAL A 43 8.00 10.85 13.18
N ALA A 44 8.51 9.67 13.54
CA ALA A 44 9.63 9.55 14.48
C ALA A 44 10.91 10.28 14.00
N ASP A 45 11.17 10.32 12.69
CA ASP A 45 12.32 11.04 12.15
C ASP A 45 12.07 12.55 12.13
N ILE A 46 10.83 12.98 11.80
CA ILE A 46 10.42 14.39 11.87
C ILE A 46 10.53 14.92 13.31
N GLU A 47 10.03 14.17 14.30
CA GLU A 47 10.11 14.56 15.71
C GLU A 47 11.56 14.63 16.21
N ARG A 48 12.40 13.69 15.77
CA ARG A 48 13.78 13.58 16.25
C ARG A 48 14.71 14.63 15.64
N THR A 49 14.54 14.94 14.36
CA THR A 49 15.52 15.77 13.63
C THR A 49 14.95 17.06 13.07
N HIS A 50 13.62 17.19 13.03
CA HIS A 50 12.92 18.28 12.37
C HIS A 50 13.34 18.47 10.90
N CYS A 51 13.92 17.43 10.29
CA CYS A 51 14.48 17.44 8.94
C CYS A 51 15.43 18.62 8.65
N LEU A 52 16.25 19.01 9.64
CA LEU A 52 17.11 20.19 9.54
C LEU A 52 18.46 19.90 8.88
N ASP A 53 19.03 18.71 9.10
CA ASP A 53 20.29 18.35 8.46
C ASP A 53 20.07 17.95 6.99
N PRO A 54 21.03 18.23 6.08
CA PRO A 54 20.88 17.93 4.65
C PRO A 54 20.64 16.45 4.30
N ARG A 55 20.86 15.53 5.26
CA ARG A 55 20.69 14.08 5.09
C ARG A 55 19.46 13.53 5.83
N ASP A 56 18.80 14.36 6.62
CA ASP A 56 17.61 13.95 7.34
C ASP A 56 16.43 13.77 6.38
N CYS A 57 15.52 12.88 6.76
CA CYS A 57 14.23 12.75 6.10
C CYS A 57 14.33 12.43 4.59
N LEU A 58 15.42 11.77 4.20
CA LEU A 58 15.65 11.24 2.85
C LEU A 58 15.51 9.70 2.88
N TYR A 59 14.74 9.15 1.96
CA TYR A 59 14.35 7.74 1.94
C TYR A 59 14.44 7.16 0.53
N PRO A 60 14.61 5.83 0.36
CA PRO A 60 14.62 5.21 -0.96
C PRO A 60 13.23 5.28 -1.59
N ASN A 61 13.17 5.46 -2.90
CA ASN A 61 11.93 5.27 -3.64
C ASN A 61 11.74 3.76 -3.93
N PRO A 62 10.67 3.10 -3.45
CA PRO A 62 10.45 1.67 -3.67
C PRO A 62 10.23 1.30 -5.14
N ASP A 63 9.86 2.28 -5.98
CA ASP A 63 9.50 2.06 -7.38
C ASP A 63 10.63 2.44 -8.37
N SER A 64 11.70 3.10 -7.91
CA SER A 64 12.77 3.57 -8.80
C SER A 64 14.12 3.80 -8.08
N CYS A 65 15.19 3.19 -8.61
CA CYS A 65 16.57 3.41 -8.15
C CYS A 65 17.09 4.82 -8.45
N THR A 66 16.56 5.48 -9.49
CA THR A 66 17.04 6.78 -9.98
C THR A 66 16.29 7.95 -9.34
N SER A 67 15.63 7.69 -8.22
CA SER A 67 14.95 8.71 -7.43
C SER A 67 14.95 8.34 -5.96
N PHE A 68 14.68 9.34 -5.12
CA PHE A 68 14.53 9.18 -3.68
C PHE A 68 13.34 10.00 -3.22
N ILE A 69 12.89 9.78 -1.99
CA ILE A 69 11.81 10.52 -1.36
C ILE A 69 12.43 11.47 -0.34
N GLN A 70 12.10 12.75 -0.44
CA GLN A 70 12.42 13.76 0.56
C GLN A 70 11.14 14.17 1.27
N CYS A 71 11.13 14.11 2.59
CA CYS A 71 10.02 14.58 3.40
C CYS A 71 10.22 16.05 3.81
N PHE A 72 9.20 16.86 3.57
CA PHE A 72 9.12 18.25 4.02
C PHE A 72 8.20 18.32 5.23
N VAL A 73 8.68 18.88 6.33
CA VAL A 73 7.87 19.06 7.56
C VAL A 73 6.71 20.01 7.26
N ASN A 74 5.50 19.60 7.63
CA ASN A 74 4.29 20.40 7.46
C ASN A 74 4.21 21.48 8.54
N ALA A 75 3.25 22.40 8.40
CA ALA A 75 3.10 23.52 9.33
C ALA A 75 2.78 23.11 10.78
N ASP A 76 2.31 21.87 10.99
CA ASP A 76 2.06 21.30 12.32
C ASP A 76 3.34 20.88 13.07
N GLY A 77 4.49 20.82 12.38
CA GLY A 77 5.76 20.37 12.94
C GLY A 77 5.82 18.87 13.26
N MET A 78 4.77 18.11 12.95
CA MET A 78 4.60 16.70 13.35
C MET A 78 4.49 15.77 12.15
N THR A 79 3.85 16.24 11.08
CA THR A 79 3.67 15.45 9.86
C THR A 79 4.57 15.95 8.73
N GLY A 80 4.74 15.14 7.70
CA GLY A 80 5.56 15.49 6.55
C GLY A 80 4.89 15.15 5.23
N THR A 81 5.17 15.96 4.22
CA THR A 81 4.77 15.71 2.84
C THR A 81 5.92 15.04 2.08
N PRO A 82 5.74 13.82 1.55
CA PRO A 82 6.76 13.13 0.79
C PRO A 82 6.81 13.64 -0.65
N ILE A 83 8.00 14.01 -1.11
CA ILE A 83 8.23 14.47 -2.49
C ILE A 83 9.28 13.58 -3.12
N THR A 84 8.94 12.97 -4.26
CA THR A 84 9.92 12.23 -5.05
C THR A 84 10.88 13.20 -5.75
N ARG A 85 12.18 12.98 -5.59
CA ARG A 85 13.25 13.76 -6.18
C ARG A 85 14.06 12.87 -7.13
N PRO A 86 14.29 13.30 -8.39
CA PRO A 86 15.11 12.54 -9.31
C PRO A 86 16.59 12.65 -8.92
N CYS A 87 17.34 11.58 -9.13
CA CYS A 87 18.79 11.64 -9.22
C CYS A 87 19.21 12.26 -10.56
N ALA A 88 20.40 12.85 -10.60
CA ALA A 88 20.94 13.42 -11.83
C ALA A 88 21.44 12.32 -12.77
N GLY A 89 21.07 12.38 -14.04
CA GLY A 89 21.59 11.48 -15.08
C GLY A 89 21.32 10.00 -14.79
N LEU A 90 22.39 9.19 -14.78
CA LEU A 90 22.36 7.75 -14.52
C LEU A 90 22.72 7.40 -13.07
N LEU A 91 22.69 8.37 -12.16
CA LEU A 91 22.97 8.10 -10.74
C LEU A 91 21.76 7.42 -10.07
N GLU A 92 22.06 6.63 -9.05
CA GLU A 92 21.09 5.91 -8.25
C GLU A 92 21.21 6.28 -6.77
N TRP A 93 20.14 6.05 -6.02
CA TRP A 93 20.10 6.35 -4.59
C TRP A 93 20.95 5.38 -3.76
N ASN A 94 21.85 5.94 -2.95
CA ASN A 94 22.49 5.24 -1.84
C ASN A 94 21.89 5.70 -0.52
N ASP A 95 21.17 4.80 0.14
CA ASP A 95 20.44 5.07 1.38
C ASP A 95 21.34 5.15 2.62
N ASN A 96 22.52 4.54 2.58
CA ASN A 96 23.49 4.64 3.67
C ASN A 96 24.15 6.02 3.72
N LEU A 97 24.45 6.60 2.56
CA LEU A 97 25.10 7.90 2.41
C LEU A 97 24.10 9.05 2.23
N LYS A 98 22.84 8.72 1.96
CA LYS A 98 21.75 9.65 1.63
C LYS A 98 22.11 10.55 0.45
N VAL A 99 22.59 9.95 -0.65
CA VAL A 99 23.05 10.66 -1.85
C VAL A 99 22.81 9.86 -3.11
N CYS A 100 22.63 10.55 -4.24
CA CYS A 100 22.69 9.94 -5.56
C CYS A 100 24.15 9.70 -5.98
N ILE A 101 24.48 8.47 -6.35
CA ILE A 101 25.83 8.02 -6.68
C ILE A 101 25.81 7.02 -7.85
N PHE A 102 26.96 6.62 -8.38
CA PHE A 102 27.03 5.59 -9.42
C PHE A 102 26.43 4.26 -8.94
N SER A 103 25.79 3.52 -9.85
CA SER A 103 25.10 2.26 -9.54
C SER A 103 25.95 1.25 -8.78
N GLU A 104 27.27 1.19 -9.03
CA GLU A 104 28.21 0.30 -8.32
C GLU A 104 28.28 0.54 -6.81
N LEU A 105 27.92 1.74 -6.36
CA LEU A 105 27.87 2.17 -4.96
C LEU A 105 26.44 2.41 -4.48
N SER A 106 25.44 2.11 -5.30
CA SER A 106 24.02 2.24 -4.96
C SER A 106 23.64 1.24 -3.84
N THR A 107 22.57 1.56 -3.11
CA THR A 107 21.93 0.57 -2.22
C THR A 107 20.62 0.05 -2.84
N CYS A 108 20.36 0.36 -4.12
CA CYS A 108 19.15 -0.11 -4.76
C CYS A 108 19.18 -1.64 -4.90
N PRO A 109 18.08 -2.34 -4.59
CA PRO A 109 18.00 -3.77 -4.82
C PRO A 109 17.91 -4.04 -6.33
N HIS A 110 19.05 -4.30 -6.97
CA HIS A 110 19.10 -4.82 -8.32
C HIS A 110 18.48 -6.22 -8.32
N ARG A 111 17.34 -6.39 -9.00
CA ARG A 111 16.81 -7.73 -9.29
C ARG A 111 17.75 -8.36 -10.31
N GLY A 112 18.57 -9.30 -9.85
CA GLY A 112 19.40 -10.15 -10.72
C GLY A 112 18.57 -11.03 -11.64
#